data_AF-A0A953VNL6-F1
#
_entry.id   AF-A0A953VNL6-F1
#
_cell.length_a   1.000
_cell.length_b   1.000
_cell.length_c   1.000
_cell.angle_alpha   90.00
_cell.angle_beta   90.00
_cell.angle_gamma   90.00
#
_symmetry.space_group_name_H-M   'P 1'
#
loop_
_entity.id
_entity.type
_entity.pdbx_description
1 polymer ?
#
loop_
_entity_poly.entity_id
_entity_poly.type
_entity_poly.pdbx_seq_one_letter_code
_entity_poly.pdbx_strand_id
1 'polypeptide(L)'
;MAKMLIGSRIRERREAAGLRQSEVARRAGISASYLNLIEHNRRGIAGKVLLNIASVLDFEVSSLGDAAADELLRNLKIAAAGADPAVETERTEELIGRFPGWAGLIAGLGEKVRHLEHSVSALSDRLAHDPLLAESLHAMLSSVTAIHATSGILAQSEKMEQLQQRRFQNNIHQESARLSDLSRQLVGYFDRLSADQGKLSTPMDEVDAVLTAAGFYFPELERGDEAAVTRQMAAFDAAISNPARLILIAVLEQAAADIAALPLAEFVDAARVDGDSTAALAARFNCLQPTIYRRLAFLPPDTGLPGFGLIACDATGAVLLRKPLPGFTLPRYGAGCGLWPLYQAMSQPHVPMVALLQTTEARMFRAEAIASYLDPAAARTQPVLRSVMLFRSAAGGAASPGLQPVEVGPSCRICPRQACPARREPSIMADA
;
A
#
# COMPACT_ATOMS: atom_id res chain seq x y z
N MET A 1 12.05 21.43 10.24
CA MET A 1 10.76 21.08 9.59
C MET A 1 9.61 22.05 9.91
N ALA A 2 9.59 22.80 11.03
CA ALA A 2 8.45 23.70 11.37
C ALA A 2 8.45 25.14 10.76
N LYS A 3 9.30 25.47 9.77
CA LYS A 3 9.56 26.88 9.37
C LYS A 3 8.75 27.41 8.17
N MET A 4 8.09 26.55 7.39
CA MET A 4 7.78 26.87 5.98
C MET A 4 6.33 27.27 5.64
N LEU A 5 5.40 27.30 6.59
CA LEU A 5 4.03 27.83 6.38
C LEU A 5 3.67 28.98 7.34
N ILE A 6 4.67 29.53 8.02
CA ILE A 6 4.48 30.58 9.03
C ILE A 6 3.95 31.86 8.37
N GLY A 7 4.40 32.20 7.16
CA GLY A 7 4.02 33.43 6.46
C GLY A 7 2.54 33.49 6.07
N SER A 8 2.05 32.46 5.37
CA SER A 8 0.65 32.38 4.93
C SER A 8 -0.31 32.32 6.12
N ARG A 9 0.08 31.68 7.23
CA ARG A 9 -0.71 31.64 8.47
C ARG A 9 -0.72 32.97 9.22
N ILE A 10 0.41 33.68 9.26
CA ILE A 10 0.45 35.06 9.79
C ILE A 10 -0.53 35.94 9.01
N ARG A 11 -0.58 35.78 7.68
CA ARG A 11 -1.53 36.50 6.83
C ARG A 11 -2.98 36.15 7.15
N GLU A 12 -3.30 34.87 7.24
CA GLU A 12 -4.66 34.39 7.55
C GLU A 12 -5.13 34.88 8.93
N ARG A 13 -4.29 34.77 9.96
CA ARG A 13 -4.57 35.29 11.31
C ARG A 13 -4.73 36.80 11.33
N ARG A 14 -3.91 37.53 10.57
CA ARG A 14 -4.04 38.98 10.41
C ARG A 14 -5.38 39.35 9.77
N GLU A 15 -5.77 38.65 8.70
CA GLU A 15 -7.03 38.87 7.99
C GLU A 15 -8.23 38.54 8.89
N ALA A 16 -8.18 37.45 9.65
CA ALA A 16 -9.20 37.08 10.63
C ALA A 16 -9.33 38.10 11.79
N ALA A 17 -8.21 38.69 12.22
CA ALA A 17 -8.19 39.77 13.20
C ALA A 17 -8.60 41.15 12.62
N GLY A 18 -8.87 41.24 11.31
CA GLY A 18 -9.25 42.50 10.65
C GLY A 18 -8.13 43.55 10.59
N LEU A 19 -6.87 43.16 10.80
CA LEU A 19 -5.75 44.08 10.91
C LEU A 19 -5.07 44.36 9.55
N ARG A 20 -4.67 45.61 9.34
CA ARG A 20 -3.88 45.99 8.17
C ARG A 20 -2.43 45.52 8.30
N GLN A 21 -1.80 45.12 7.20
CA GLN A 21 -0.40 44.65 7.19
C GLN A 21 0.57 45.71 7.76
N SER A 22 0.38 46.99 7.44
CA SER A 22 1.18 48.09 7.98
C SER A 22 1.07 48.23 9.50
N GLU A 23 -0.10 47.91 10.06
CA GLU A 23 -0.37 48.00 11.50
C GLU A 23 0.32 46.88 12.27
N VAL A 24 0.24 45.64 11.76
CA VAL A 24 0.95 44.49 12.33
C VAL A 24 2.46 44.70 12.23
N ALA A 25 2.96 45.18 11.09
CA ALA A 25 4.39 45.43 10.90
C ALA A 25 4.92 46.46 11.92
N ARG A 26 4.20 47.57 12.09
CA ARG A 26 4.53 48.62 13.07
C ARG A 26 4.54 48.08 14.49
N ARG A 27 3.52 47.32 14.90
CA ARG A 27 3.42 46.74 16.25
C ARG A 27 4.47 45.66 16.50
N ALA A 28 4.87 44.92 15.47
CA ALA A 28 5.91 43.89 15.57
C ALA A 28 7.35 44.44 15.44
N GLY A 29 7.51 45.74 15.18
CA GLY A 29 8.81 46.41 15.07
C GLY A 29 9.55 46.13 13.76
N ILE A 30 8.83 45.85 12.67
CA ILE A 30 9.40 45.57 11.34
C ILE A 30 8.78 46.47 10.25
N SER A 31 9.42 46.55 9.08
CA SER A 31 8.85 47.30 7.95
C SER A 31 7.68 46.55 7.31
N ALA A 32 6.70 47.28 6.77
CA ALA A 32 5.58 46.69 6.04
C ALA A 32 6.03 45.85 4.84
N SER A 33 7.09 46.30 4.14
CA SER A 33 7.69 45.52 3.05
C SER A 33 8.32 44.21 3.54
N TYR A 34 8.90 44.20 4.75
CA TYR A 34 9.48 42.99 5.32
C TYR A 34 8.39 42.01 5.76
N LEU A 35 7.31 42.50 6.38
CA LEU A 35 6.13 41.67 6.69
C LEU A 35 5.49 41.12 5.41
N ASN A 36 5.44 41.89 4.33
CA ASN A 36 4.91 41.42 3.05
C ASN A 36 5.72 40.26 2.46
N LEU A 37 7.06 40.32 2.55
CA LEU A 37 7.92 39.23 2.11
C LEU A 37 7.76 37.99 3.00
N ILE A 38 7.55 38.18 4.30
CA ILE A 38 7.26 37.09 5.24
C ILE A 38 5.91 36.45 4.93
N GLU A 39 4.84 37.24 4.79
CA GLU A 39 3.47 36.76 4.53
C GLU A 39 3.35 35.97 3.21
N HIS A 40 4.20 36.28 2.23
CA HIS A 40 4.30 35.54 0.97
C HIS A 40 5.37 34.45 0.97
N ASN A 41 5.91 34.08 2.14
CA ASN A 41 6.96 33.07 2.33
C ASN A 41 8.23 33.30 1.48
N ARG A 42 8.50 34.54 1.06
CA ARG A 42 9.69 34.91 0.27
C ARG A 42 10.94 35.10 1.12
N ARG A 43 10.78 35.28 2.44
CA ARG A 43 11.89 35.47 3.37
C ARG A 43 11.61 34.76 4.69
N GLY A 44 12.59 33.99 5.16
CA GLY A 44 12.51 33.33 6.46
C GLY A 44 12.42 34.33 7.61
N ILE A 45 11.67 33.96 8.64
CA ILE A 45 11.46 34.77 9.84
C ILE A 45 12.43 34.38 10.96
N ALA A 46 13.03 35.36 11.62
CA ALA A 46 13.85 35.14 12.81
C ALA A 46 12.96 34.91 14.05
N GLY A 47 13.39 34.07 14.98
CA GLY A 47 12.58 33.66 16.15
C GLY A 47 12.04 34.84 16.98
N LYS A 48 12.86 35.89 17.17
CA LYS A 48 12.42 37.12 17.86
C LYS A 48 11.30 37.86 17.12
N VAL A 49 11.39 37.96 15.79
CA VAL A 49 10.37 38.62 14.97
C VAL A 49 9.08 37.80 14.96
N LEU A 50 9.19 36.48 14.93
CA LEU A 50 8.04 35.58 15.00
C LEU A 50 7.28 35.72 16.33
N LEU A 51 8.01 35.74 17.45
CA LEU A 51 7.41 35.97 18.78
C LEU A 51 6.71 37.33 18.87
N ASN A 52 7.31 38.38 18.29
CA ASN A 52 6.68 39.69 18.25
C ASN A 52 5.38 39.70 17.44
N ILE A 53 5.36 39.06 16.25
CA ILE A 53 4.15 38.96 15.43
C ILE A 53 3.09 38.12 16.14
N ALA A 54 3.50 37.01 16.77
CA ALA A 54 2.62 36.13 17.54
C ALA A 54 1.95 36.88 18.71
N SER A 55 2.71 37.70 19.43
CA SER A 55 2.17 38.57 20.49
C SER A 55 1.20 39.64 19.95
N VAL A 56 1.43 40.17 18.75
CA VAL A 56 0.55 41.19 18.14
C VAL A 56 -0.77 40.59 17.65
N LEU A 57 -0.73 39.36 17.16
CA LEU A 57 -1.86 38.64 16.56
C LEU A 57 -2.52 37.63 17.53
N ASP A 58 -2.07 37.60 18.78
CA ASP A 58 -2.61 36.78 19.87
C ASP A 58 -2.74 35.28 19.51
N PHE A 59 -1.63 34.67 19.09
CA PHE A 59 -1.59 33.23 18.82
C PHE A 59 -0.30 32.58 19.36
N GLU A 60 -0.37 31.31 19.75
CA GLU A 60 0.80 30.55 20.21
C GLU A 60 1.64 30.02 19.03
N VAL A 61 2.96 30.13 19.11
CA VAL A 61 3.86 29.65 18.03
C VAL A 61 3.78 28.13 17.83
N SER A 62 3.43 27.38 18.88
CA SER A 62 3.14 25.95 18.85
C SER A 62 1.93 25.60 17.97
N SER A 63 0.93 26.47 17.86
CA SER A 63 -0.27 26.25 17.02
C SER A 63 -0.02 26.50 15.52
N LEU A 64 1.21 26.85 15.12
CA LEU A 64 1.60 26.99 13.72
C LEU A 64 2.09 25.67 13.09
N GLY A 65 2.45 24.67 13.90
CA GLY A 65 2.76 23.32 13.44
C GLY A 65 1.49 22.48 13.45
N ASP A 66 0.93 22.22 12.27
CA ASP A 66 -0.39 21.61 12.14
C ASP A 66 -0.31 20.38 11.24
N ALA A 67 -0.81 19.27 11.77
CA ALA A 67 -0.83 17.97 11.11
C ALA A 67 -1.52 17.99 9.74
N ALA A 68 -2.48 18.89 9.50
CA ALA A 68 -3.19 19.00 8.22
C ALA A 68 -2.29 19.45 7.06
N ALA A 69 -1.32 20.31 7.32
CA ALA A 69 -0.38 20.77 6.30
C ALA A 69 0.70 19.72 6.01
N ASP A 70 1.14 19.02 7.05
CA ASP A 70 2.07 17.89 6.92
C ASP A 70 1.41 16.73 6.18
N GLU A 71 0.12 16.48 6.42
CA GLU A 71 -0.68 15.49 5.71
C GLU A 71 -0.86 15.83 4.23
N LEU A 72 -1.14 17.10 3.91
CA LEU A 72 -1.24 17.56 2.52
C LEU A 72 0.11 17.43 1.79
N LEU A 73 1.20 17.79 2.46
CA LEU A 73 2.57 17.61 1.94
C LEU A 73 2.89 16.14 1.69
N ARG A 74 2.54 15.27 2.63
CA ARG A 74 2.70 13.82 2.50
C ARG A 74 1.92 13.30 1.30
N ASN A 75 0.65 13.65 1.16
CA ASN A 75 -0.21 13.18 0.07
C ASN A 75 0.25 13.69 -1.30
N LEU A 76 0.73 14.93 -1.41
CA LEU A 76 1.34 15.43 -2.63
C LEU A 76 2.65 14.74 -2.97
N LYS A 77 3.53 14.49 -1.98
CA LYS A 77 4.77 13.73 -2.21
C LYS A 77 4.47 12.30 -2.65
N ILE A 78 3.42 11.67 -2.13
CA ILE A 78 2.96 10.37 -2.58
C ILE A 78 2.43 10.42 -4.02
N ALA A 79 1.59 11.42 -4.34
CA ALA A 79 1.07 11.63 -5.68
C ALA A 79 2.17 11.96 -6.71
N ALA A 80 3.22 12.67 -6.28
CA ALA A 80 4.36 13.01 -7.12
C ALA A 80 5.34 11.84 -7.28
N ALA A 81 5.50 11.00 -6.25
CA ALA A 81 6.18 9.72 -6.42
C ALA A 81 5.49 8.92 -7.54
N GLY A 82 4.16 9.06 -7.65
CA GLY A 82 3.24 8.71 -8.75
C GLY A 82 3.71 8.89 -10.18
N ALA A 83 4.42 9.99 -10.41
CA ALA A 83 4.34 10.73 -11.66
C ALA A 83 5.71 10.85 -12.34
N ASP A 84 5.71 11.55 -13.48
CA ASP A 84 6.88 11.83 -14.32
C ASP A 84 8.11 12.29 -13.48
N PRO A 85 9.32 11.76 -13.74
CA PRO A 85 10.56 12.21 -13.09
C PRO A 85 10.85 13.72 -13.24
N ALA A 86 10.17 14.43 -14.16
CA ALA A 86 10.24 15.88 -14.30
C ALA A 86 9.57 16.67 -13.15
N VAL A 87 8.82 16.01 -12.25
CA VAL A 87 8.12 16.69 -11.15
C VAL A 87 9.11 17.15 -10.06
N GLU A 88 9.10 18.46 -9.79
CA GLU A 88 9.97 19.13 -8.80
C GLU A 88 9.57 18.81 -7.35
N THR A 89 9.71 17.55 -6.92
CA THR A 89 9.30 17.07 -5.59
C THR A 89 9.91 17.85 -4.42
N GLU A 90 11.14 18.37 -4.59
CA GLU A 90 11.80 19.21 -3.58
C GLU A 90 11.10 20.55 -3.36
N ARG A 91 10.30 21.04 -4.32
CA ARG A 91 9.54 22.29 -4.25
C ARG A 91 8.07 22.10 -3.88
N THR A 92 7.66 20.90 -3.46
CA THR A 92 6.26 20.62 -3.07
C THR A 92 5.77 21.56 -1.97
N GLU A 93 6.67 21.96 -1.05
CA GLU A 93 6.34 22.88 0.04
C GLU A 93 6.06 24.30 -0.47
N GLU A 94 6.75 24.73 -1.54
CA GLU A 94 6.50 26.02 -2.20
C GLU A 94 5.17 26.02 -2.96
N LEU A 95 4.80 24.88 -3.57
CA LEU A 95 3.50 24.69 -4.22
C LEU A 95 2.34 24.85 -3.22
N ILE A 96 2.43 24.21 -2.05
CA ILE A 96 1.41 24.31 -1.00
C ILE A 96 1.31 25.75 -0.49
N GLY A 97 2.46 26.39 -0.25
CA GLY A 97 2.50 27.76 0.27
C GLY A 97 1.97 28.81 -0.71
N ARG A 98 2.14 28.62 -2.03
CA ARG A 98 1.68 29.56 -3.06
C ARG A 98 0.28 29.25 -3.59
N PHE A 99 -0.12 27.98 -3.66
CA PHE A 99 -1.36 27.53 -4.31
C PHE A 99 -2.08 26.44 -3.50
N PRO A 100 -2.58 26.74 -2.28
CA PRO A 100 -3.13 25.74 -1.37
C PRO A 100 -4.37 25.00 -1.92
N GLY A 101 -5.25 25.69 -2.67
CA GLY A 101 -6.43 25.06 -3.27
C GLY A 101 -6.08 24.06 -4.38
N TRP A 102 -5.10 24.40 -5.22
CA TRP A 102 -4.59 23.49 -6.26
C TRP A 102 -3.84 22.32 -5.66
N ALA A 103 -3.02 22.56 -4.62
CA ALA A 103 -2.36 21.53 -3.84
C ALA A 103 -3.38 20.52 -3.26
N GLY A 104 -4.48 21.00 -2.68
CA GLY A 104 -5.58 20.17 -2.19
C GLY A 104 -6.24 19.34 -3.28
N LEU A 105 -6.56 19.95 -4.42
CA LEU A 105 -7.17 19.25 -5.56
C LEU A 105 -6.27 18.13 -6.10
N ILE A 106 -4.97 18.41 -6.29
CA ILE A 106 -4.01 17.44 -6.80
C ILE A 106 -3.84 16.28 -5.82
N ALA A 107 -3.73 16.56 -4.51
CA ALA A 107 -3.67 15.53 -3.48
C ALA A 107 -4.92 14.63 -3.51
N GLY A 108 -6.10 15.23 -3.59
CA GLY A 108 -7.37 14.50 -3.68
C GLY A 108 -7.50 13.67 -4.97
N LEU A 109 -7.01 14.16 -6.10
CA LEU A 109 -6.96 13.39 -7.34
C LEU A 109 -6.00 12.20 -7.21
N GLY A 110 -4.83 12.38 -6.61
CA GLY A 110 -3.87 11.29 -6.37
C GLY A 110 -4.41 10.23 -5.41
N GLU A 111 -5.21 10.62 -4.42
CA GLU A 111 -5.94 9.69 -3.56
C GLU A 111 -7.01 8.92 -4.33
N LYS A 112 -7.82 9.62 -5.13
CA LYS A 112 -8.86 9.01 -5.96
C LYS A 112 -8.30 8.03 -6.99
N VAL A 113 -7.19 8.36 -7.65
CA VAL A 113 -6.51 7.47 -8.60
C VAL A 113 -6.02 6.21 -7.90
N ARG A 114 -5.33 6.34 -6.77
CA ARG A 114 -4.90 5.17 -5.98
C ARG A 114 -6.08 4.31 -5.53
N HIS A 115 -7.18 4.93 -5.12
CA HIS A 115 -8.39 4.19 -4.77
C HIS A 115 -8.91 3.40 -5.97
N LEU A 116 -9.03 4.03 -7.15
CA LEU A 116 -9.47 3.36 -8.38
C LEU A 116 -8.54 2.23 -8.79
N GLU A 117 -7.22 2.43 -8.73
CA GLU A 117 -6.22 1.39 -9.03
C GLU A 117 -6.35 0.20 -8.08
N HIS A 118 -6.52 0.44 -6.78
CA HIS A 118 -6.78 -0.63 -5.82
C HIS A 118 -8.10 -1.35 -6.11
N SER A 119 -9.17 -0.63 -6.48
CA SER A 119 -10.45 -1.22 -6.86
C SER A 119 -10.33 -2.08 -8.11
N VAL A 120 -9.63 -1.60 -9.15
CA VAL A 120 -9.38 -2.35 -10.39
C VAL A 120 -8.56 -3.59 -10.11
N SER A 121 -7.48 -3.48 -9.32
CA SER A 121 -6.67 -4.62 -8.93
C SER A 121 -7.49 -5.64 -8.16
N ALA A 122 -8.32 -5.21 -7.19
CA ALA A 122 -9.15 -6.11 -6.39
C ALA A 122 -10.25 -6.81 -7.24
N LEU A 123 -10.88 -6.08 -8.16
CA LEU A 123 -11.87 -6.62 -9.08
C LEU A 123 -11.25 -7.63 -10.05
N SER A 124 -10.10 -7.29 -10.64
CA SER A 124 -9.35 -8.18 -11.53
C SER A 124 -8.96 -9.48 -10.81
N ASP A 125 -8.58 -9.38 -9.54
CA ASP A 125 -8.16 -10.52 -8.75
C ASP A 125 -9.33 -11.44 -8.39
N ARG A 126 -10.50 -10.86 -8.06
CA ARG A 126 -11.73 -11.63 -7.85
C ARG A 126 -12.22 -12.31 -9.13
N LEU A 127 -12.21 -11.62 -10.26
CA LEU A 127 -12.56 -12.21 -11.55
C LEU A 127 -11.65 -13.38 -11.93
N ALA A 128 -10.38 -13.33 -11.50
CA ALA A 128 -9.39 -14.35 -11.76
C ALA A 128 -9.55 -15.61 -10.89
N HIS A 129 -10.01 -15.45 -9.65
CA HIS A 129 -9.89 -16.48 -8.62
C HIS A 129 -11.22 -16.85 -7.95
N ASP A 130 -12.36 -16.31 -8.41
CA ASP A 130 -13.66 -16.72 -7.88
C ASP A 130 -14.10 -18.06 -8.52
N PRO A 131 -14.13 -19.17 -7.75
CA PRO A 131 -14.53 -20.47 -8.26
C PRO A 131 -15.98 -20.50 -8.74
N LEU A 132 -16.87 -19.70 -8.14
CA LEU A 132 -18.28 -19.61 -8.55
C LEU A 132 -18.43 -18.94 -9.92
N LEU A 133 -17.61 -17.92 -10.20
CA LEU A 133 -17.58 -17.26 -11.50
C LEU A 133 -17.06 -18.21 -12.58
N ALA A 134 -15.98 -18.94 -12.29
CA ALA A 134 -15.39 -19.91 -13.21
C ALA A 134 -16.38 -21.05 -13.56
N GLU A 135 -17.07 -21.59 -12.55
CA GLU A 135 -18.11 -22.62 -12.75
C GLU A 135 -19.28 -22.10 -13.60
N SER A 136 -19.73 -20.86 -13.34
CA SER A 136 -20.84 -20.24 -14.08
C SER A 136 -20.49 -20.01 -15.56
N LEU A 137 -19.27 -19.53 -15.84
CA LEU A 137 -18.77 -19.36 -17.22
C LEU A 137 -18.66 -20.69 -17.95
N HIS A 138 -18.13 -21.73 -17.29
CA HIS A 138 -18.03 -23.06 -17.88
C HIS A 138 -19.41 -23.65 -18.20
N ALA A 139 -20.37 -23.53 -17.29
CA ALA A 139 -21.75 -23.99 -17.50
C ALA A 139 -22.43 -23.29 -18.69
N MET A 140 -22.21 -21.99 -18.86
CA MET A 140 -22.72 -21.26 -20.03
C MET A 140 -22.08 -21.74 -21.33
N LEU A 141 -20.76 -21.94 -21.36
CA LEU A 141 -20.07 -22.47 -22.55
C LEU A 141 -20.59 -23.86 -22.92
N SER A 142 -20.84 -24.73 -21.93
CA SER A 142 -21.46 -26.03 -22.15
C SER A 142 -22.86 -25.91 -22.76
N SER A 143 -23.73 -25.03 -22.23
CA SER A 143 -25.08 -24.82 -22.78
C SER A 143 -25.06 -24.24 -24.19
N VAL A 144 -24.19 -23.26 -24.48
CA VAL A 144 -24.00 -22.72 -25.84
C VAL A 144 -23.54 -23.81 -26.81
N THR A 145 -22.58 -24.64 -26.39
CA THR A 145 -22.07 -25.75 -27.22
C THR A 145 -23.17 -26.76 -27.51
N ALA A 146 -24.00 -27.10 -26.52
CA ALA A 146 -25.13 -28.02 -26.69
C ALA A 146 -26.21 -27.46 -27.63
N ILE A 147 -26.54 -26.17 -27.51
CA ILE A 147 -27.47 -25.49 -28.43
C ILE A 147 -26.92 -25.51 -29.86
N HIS A 148 -25.65 -25.16 -30.04
CA HIS A 148 -25.02 -25.11 -31.36
C HIS A 148 -24.95 -26.50 -32.02
N ALA A 149 -24.52 -27.52 -31.28
CA ALA A 149 -24.47 -28.90 -31.78
C ALA A 149 -25.86 -29.42 -32.16
N THR A 150 -26.86 -29.20 -31.29
CA THR A 150 -28.24 -29.65 -31.53
C THR A 150 -28.87 -28.93 -32.72
N SER A 151 -28.64 -27.62 -32.84
CA SER A 151 -29.13 -26.80 -33.96
C SER A 151 -28.46 -27.19 -35.27
N GLY A 152 -27.15 -27.50 -35.25
CA GLY A 152 -26.41 -27.98 -36.41
C GLY A 152 -26.96 -29.29 -36.97
N ILE A 153 -27.27 -30.26 -36.08
CA ILE A 153 -27.89 -31.55 -36.47
C ILE A 153 -29.26 -31.31 -37.10
N LEU A 154 -30.09 -30.44 -36.51
CA LEU A 154 -31.40 -30.06 -37.04
C LEU A 154 -31.32 -29.38 -38.41
N ALA A 155 -30.31 -28.55 -38.65
CA ALA A 155 -30.14 -27.80 -39.89
C ALA A 155 -29.59 -28.65 -41.04
N GLN A 156 -28.75 -29.65 -40.75
CA GLN A 156 -28.07 -30.47 -41.76
C GLN A 156 -28.85 -31.74 -42.17
N SER A 157 -29.85 -32.14 -41.39
CA SER A 157 -30.58 -33.40 -41.64
C SER A 157 -31.79 -33.19 -42.57
N GLU A 158 -31.69 -33.62 -43.83
CA GLU A 158 -32.76 -33.48 -44.84
C GLU A 158 -34.02 -34.32 -44.55
N LYS A 159 -33.88 -35.44 -43.83
CA LYS A 159 -35.01 -36.30 -43.40
C LYS A 159 -34.81 -36.74 -41.96
N MET A 160 -35.72 -36.33 -41.08
CA MET A 160 -35.70 -36.69 -39.67
C MET A 160 -37.09 -37.09 -39.19
N GLU A 161 -37.16 -38.11 -38.34
CA GLU A 161 -38.41 -38.58 -37.75
C GLU A 161 -38.99 -37.53 -36.79
N GLN A 162 -40.31 -37.33 -36.79
CA GLN A 162 -40.96 -36.26 -36.01
C GLN A 162 -40.68 -36.35 -34.51
N LEU A 163 -40.60 -37.56 -33.94
CA LEU A 163 -40.26 -37.78 -32.53
C LEU A 163 -38.84 -37.30 -32.21
N GLN A 164 -37.88 -37.55 -33.11
CA GLN A 164 -36.49 -37.14 -32.96
C GLN A 164 -36.34 -35.63 -33.12
N GLN A 165 -37.05 -35.03 -34.08
CA GLN A 165 -37.08 -33.57 -34.25
C GLN A 165 -37.62 -32.85 -33.01
N ARG A 166 -38.71 -33.35 -32.41
CA ARG A 166 -39.25 -32.80 -31.15
C ARG A 166 -38.27 -32.91 -30.00
N ARG A 167 -37.52 -34.02 -29.89
CA ARG A 167 -36.47 -34.18 -28.86
C ARG A 167 -35.38 -33.13 -28.99
N PHE A 168 -34.88 -32.87 -30.20
CA PHE A 168 -33.85 -31.86 -30.42
C PHE A 168 -34.36 -30.44 -30.17
N GLN A 169 -35.59 -30.12 -30.58
CA GLN A 169 -36.23 -28.84 -30.25
C GLN A 169 -36.38 -28.64 -28.73
N ASN A 170 -36.79 -29.68 -28.01
CA ASN A 170 -36.89 -29.64 -26.55
C ASN A 170 -35.52 -29.45 -25.89
N ASN A 171 -34.46 -30.11 -26.38
CA ASN A 171 -33.10 -29.91 -25.88
C ASN A 171 -32.62 -28.47 -26.07
N ILE A 172 -32.83 -27.88 -27.26
CA ILE A 172 -32.49 -26.47 -27.51
C ILE A 172 -33.24 -25.56 -26.55
N HIS A 173 -34.54 -25.80 -26.35
CA HIS A 173 -35.37 -25.01 -25.44
C HIS A 173 -34.85 -25.08 -24.00
N GLN A 174 -34.55 -26.29 -23.50
CA GLN A 174 -34.02 -26.50 -22.15
C GLN A 174 -32.66 -25.84 -21.94
N GLU A 175 -31.73 -25.99 -22.88
CA GLU A 175 -30.42 -25.36 -22.79
C GLU A 175 -30.49 -23.83 -22.93
N SER A 176 -31.41 -23.31 -23.75
CA SER A 176 -31.64 -21.85 -23.86
C SER A 176 -32.23 -21.26 -22.59
N ALA A 177 -33.14 -21.99 -21.92
CA ALA A 177 -33.67 -21.61 -20.62
C ALA A 177 -32.57 -21.61 -19.54
N ARG A 178 -31.76 -22.68 -19.50
CA ARG A 178 -30.61 -22.80 -18.60
C ARG A 178 -29.59 -21.67 -18.81
N LEU A 179 -29.27 -21.34 -20.05
CA LEU A 179 -28.38 -20.23 -20.39
C LEU A 179 -28.94 -18.87 -19.91
N SER A 180 -30.24 -18.67 -20.05
CA SER A 180 -30.92 -17.46 -19.58
C SER A 180 -30.87 -17.33 -18.06
N ASP A 181 -31.03 -18.44 -17.34
CA ASP A 181 -30.93 -18.47 -15.87
C ASP A 181 -29.51 -18.22 -15.39
N LEU A 182 -28.52 -18.87 -16.00
CA LEU A 182 -27.10 -18.64 -15.72
C LEU A 182 -26.71 -17.17 -15.96
N SER A 183 -27.19 -16.58 -17.06
CA SER A 183 -26.95 -15.17 -17.38
C SER A 183 -27.54 -14.23 -16.30
N ARG A 184 -28.77 -14.49 -15.85
CA ARG A 184 -29.40 -13.72 -14.75
C ARG A 184 -28.63 -13.85 -13.43
N GLN A 185 -28.16 -15.05 -13.10
CA GLN A 185 -27.37 -15.29 -11.90
C GLN A 185 -26.03 -14.54 -11.92
N LEU A 186 -25.36 -14.49 -13.08
CA LEU A 186 -24.14 -13.73 -13.29
C LEU A 186 -24.35 -12.23 -13.14
N VAL A 187 -25.41 -11.67 -13.77
CA VAL A 187 -25.75 -10.25 -13.60
C VAL A 187 -26.04 -9.95 -12.13
N GLY A 188 -26.84 -10.77 -11.44
CA GLY A 188 -27.12 -10.59 -10.02
C GLY A 188 -25.89 -10.77 -9.12
N TYR A 189 -24.89 -11.56 -9.54
CA TYR A 189 -23.60 -11.66 -8.88
C TYR A 189 -22.78 -10.35 -9.05
N PHE A 190 -22.72 -9.77 -10.25
CA PHE A 190 -22.05 -8.47 -10.48
C PHE A 190 -22.75 -7.29 -9.81
N ASP A 191 -24.09 -7.29 -9.74
CA ASP A 191 -24.85 -6.28 -9.01
C ASP A 191 -24.57 -6.35 -7.51
N ARG A 192 -24.44 -7.56 -6.96
CA ARG A 192 -24.00 -7.78 -5.57
C ARG A 192 -22.56 -7.32 -5.36
N LEU A 193 -21.63 -7.62 -6.27
CA LEU A 193 -20.25 -7.12 -6.18
C LEU A 193 -20.17 -5.59 -6.20
N SER A 194 -21.04 -4.93 -6.98
CA SER A 194 -21.11 -3.48 -7.09
C SER A 194 -21.77 -2.83 -5.86
N ALA A 195 -22.77 -3.50 -5.28
CA ALA A 195 -23.42 -3.05 -4.04
C ALA A 195 -22.57 -3.31 -2.78
N ASP A 196 -21.65 -4.28 -2.84
CA ASP A 196 -20.93 -4.82 -1.68
C ASP A 196 -19.44 -4.43 -1.62
N GLN A 197 -19.07 -3.28 -2.18
CA GLN A 197 -17.71 -2.71 -2.06
C GLN A 197 -17.22 -2.51 -0.60
N GLY A 198 -18.02 -2.88 0.42
CA GLY A 198 -17.65 -2.80 1.83
C GLY A 198 -17.90 -4.03 2.72
N LYS A 199 -18.35 -5.22 2.27
CA LYS A 199 -18.65 -6.32 3.23
C LYS A 199 -18.13 -7.73 2.96
N LEU A 200 -17.71 -8.10 1.75
CA LEU A 200 -17.00 -9.36 1.55
C LEU A 200 -15.49 -9.19 1.80
N SER A 201 -15.11 -8.85 3.04
CA SER A 201 -13.71 -8.78 3.47
C SER A 201 -13.23 -10.19 3.85
N THR A 202 -12.10 -10.65 3.33
CA THR A 202 -11.46 -11.84 3.92
C THR A 202 -10.95 -11.49 5.32
N PRO A 203 -10.74 -12.47 6.22
CA PRO A 203 -10.13 -12.20 7.53
C PRO A 203 -8.79 -11.44 7.42
N MET A 204 -8.00 -11.74 6.39
CA MET A 204 -6.75 -11.02 6.11
C MET A 204 -6.99 -9.58 5.65
N ASP A 205 -8.03 -9.32 4.84
CA ASP A 205 -8.38 -7.96 4.41
C ASP A 205 -8.82 -7.09 5.61
N GLU A 206 -9.54 -7.68 6.57
CA GLU A 206 -9.91 -7.00 7.82
C GLU A 206 -8.67 -6.64 8.64
N VAL A 207 -7.72 -7.57 8.76
CA VAL A 207 -6.44 -7.32 9.44
C VAL A 207 -5.65 -6.25 8.73
N ASP A 208 -5.47 -6.33 7.41
CA ASP A 208 -4.76 -5.33 6.60
C ASP A 208 -5.39 -3.93 6.78
N ALA A 209 -6.73 -3.84 6.87
CA ALA A 209 -7.44 -2.59 7.15
C ALA A 209 -7.12 -2.05 8.55
N VAL A 210 -7.11 -2.89 9.58
CA VAL A 210 -6.74 -2.51 10.95
C VAL A 210 -5.28 -2.04 11.03
N LEU A 211 -4.35 -2.80 10.43
CA LEU A 211 -2.93 -2.44 10.41
C LEU A 211 -2.70 -1.10 9.69
N THR A 212 -3.40 -0.88 8.59
CA THR A 212 -3.35 0.38 7.82
C THR A 212 -3.93 1.55 8.62
N ALA A 213 -5.07 1.35 9.28
CA ALA A 213 -5.70 2.37 10.13
C ALA A 213 -4.83 2.75 11.33
N ALA A 214 -4.10 1.78 11.89
CA ALA A 214 -3.11 2.02 12.95
C ALA A 214 -1.79 2.62 12.42
N GLY A 215 -1.63 2.79 11.11
CA GLY A 215 -0.37 3.26 10.53
C GLY A 215 0.81 2.31 10.73
N PHE A 216 0.53 1.02 10.99
CA PHE A 216 1.52 0.00 11.34
C PHE A 216 2.37 0.33 12.59
N TYR A 217 1.83 1.12 13.51
CA TYR A 217 2.49 1.44 14.78
C TYR A 217 1.51 1.25 15.94
N PHE A 218 1.97 0.64 17.04
CA PHE A 218 1.13 0.27 18.19
C PHE A 218 1.71 0.85 19.49
N PRO A 219 1.26 2.05 19.91
CA PRO A 219 1.79 2.73 21.10
C PRO A 219 1.64 1.91 22.40
N GLU A 220 0.58 1.12 22.53
CA GLU A 220 0.37 0.30 23.73
C GLU A 220 1.44 -0.80 23.87
N LEU A 221 1.95 -1.32 22.74
CA LEU A 221 3.00 -2.35 22.74
C LEU A 221 4.36 -1.80 23.18
N GLU A 222 4.63 -0.51 22.95
CA GLU A 222 5.88 0.15 23.37
C GLU A 222 6.00 0.26 24.90
N ARG A 223 4.91 0.03 25.66
CA ARG A 223 4.95 -0.01 27.13
C ARG A 223 5.68 -1.25 27.65
N GLY A 224 5.76 -2.31 26.86
CA GLY A 224 6.53 -3.52 27.18
C GLY A 224 5.98 -4.40 28.30
N ASP A 225 4.70 -4.27 28.67
CA ASP A 225 4.05 -5.12 29.68
C ASP A 225 3.22 -6.25 29.03
N GLU A 226 3.01 -7.34 29.78
CA GLU A 226 2.30 -8.54 29.28
C GLU A 226 0.85 -8.26 28.85
N ALA A 227 0.22 -7.24 29.42
CA ALA A 227 -1.14 -6.83 29.08
C ALA A 227 -1.23 -5.92 27.84
N ALA A 228 -0.11 -5.54 27.23
CA ALA A 228 -0.08 -4.63 26.09
C ALA A 228 -0.88 -5.15 24.89
N VAL A 229 -0.71 -6.43 24.53
CA VAL A 229 -1.43 -7.04 23.40
C VAL A 229 -2.94 -7.06 23.66
N THR A 230 -3.36 -7.44 24.86
CA THR A 230 -4.78 -7.45 25.25
C THR A 230 -5.41 -6.06 25.20
N ARG A 231 -4.71 -5.03 25.71
CA ARG A 231 -5.19 -3.64 25.63
C ARG A 231 -5.24 -3.11 24.22
N GLN A 232 -4.21 -3.40 23.41
CA GLN A 232 -4.18 -3.00 22.01
C GLN A 232 -5.31 -3.68 21.23
N MET A 233 -5.60 -4.95 21.51
CA MET A 233 -6.72 -5.68 20.90
C MET A 233 -8.08 -5.11 21.30
N ALA A 234 -8.25 -4.69 22.56
CA ALA A 234 -9.50 -4.10 23.03
C ALA A 234 -9.92 -2.86 22.23
N ALA A 235 -8.97 -2.15 21.59
CA ALA A 235 -9.26 -1.01 20.72
C ALA A 235 -9.93 -1.41 19.39
N PHE A 236 -9.83 -2.67 18.98
CA PHE A 236 -10.31 -3.18 17.68
C PHE A 236 -11.43 -4.23 17.80
N ASP A 237 -11.75 -4.66 19.02
CA ASP A 237 -12.55 -5.86 19.30
C ASP A 237 -13.96 -5.83 18.69
N ALA A 238 -14.56 -4.65 18.54
CA ALA A 238 -15.90 -4.46 17.98
C ALA A 238 -15.94 -4.35 16.44
N ALA A 239 -14.79 -4.31 15.76
CA ALA A 239 -14.69 -3.95 14.35
C ALA A 239 -14.31 -5.12 13.41
N ILE A 240 -13.92 -6.29 13.94
CA ILE A 240 -13.39 -7.41 13.13
C ILE A 240 -13.99 -8.76 13.53
N SER A 241 -14.00 -9.70 12.58
CA SER A 241 -14.46 -11.08 12.74
C SER A 241 -13.52 -11.91 13.63
N ASN A 242 -14.04 -12.99 14.22
CA ASN A 242 -13.24 -13.87 15.09
C ASN A 242 -12.02 -14.49 14.38
N PRO A 243 -12.09 -14.96 13.12
CA PRO A 243 -10.91 -15.40 12.39
C PRO A 243 -9.87 -14.28 12.17
N ALA A 244 -10.31 -13.07 11.84
CA ALA A 244 -9.41 -11.92 11.68
C ALA A 244 -8.70 -11.58 13.01
N ARG A 245 -9.43 -11.69 14.12
CA ARG A 245 -8.90 -11.50 15.47
C ARG A 245 -7.74 -12.45 15.76
N LEU A 246 -7.87 -13.73 15.46
CA LEU A 246 -6.79 -14.72 15.69
C LEU A 246 -5.52 -14.38 14.91
N ILE A 247 -5.68 -13.94 13.66
CA ILE A 247 -4.56 -13.50 12.82
C ILE A 247 -3.92 -12.24 13.41
N LEU A 248 -4.74 -11.27 13.82
CA LEU A 248 -4.27 -10.02 14.41
C LEU A 248 -3.53 -10.25 15.74
N ILE A 249 -3.98 -11.18 16.59
CA ILE A 249 -3.26 -11.58 17.82
C ILE A 249 -1.84 -12.00 17.46
N ALA A 250 -1.68 -12.92 16.50
CA ALA A 250 -0.36 -13.41 16.11
C ALA A 250 0.55 -12.29 15.57
N VAL A 251 -0.01 -11.32 14.85
CA VAL A 251 0.74 -10.14 14.37
C VAL A 251 1.16 -9.24 15.54
N LEU A 252 0.26 -8.97 16.50
CA LEU A 252 0.55 -8.11 17.65
C LEU A 252 1.53 -8.76 18.63
N GLU A 253 1.43 -10.07 18.85
CA GLU A 253 2.39 -10.84 19.65
C GLU A 253 3.79 -10.80 19.02
N GLN A 254 3.87 -10.98 17.69
CA GLN A 254 5.12 -10.86 16.97
C GLN A 254 5.69 -9.44 17.07
N ALA A 255 4.86 -8.40 16.92
CA ALA A 255 5.27 -7.01 17.07
C ALA A 255 5.74 -6.70 18.50
N ALA A 256 5.06 -7.22 19.52
CA ALA A 256 5.45 -7.07 20.92
C ALA A 256 6.81 -7.72 21.21
N ALA A 257 7.06 -8.91 20.67
CA ALA A 257 8.36 -9.58 20.77
C ALA A 257 9.47 -8.79 20.06
N ASP A 258 9.19 -8.22 18.88
CA ASP A 258 10.14 -7.38 18.16
C ASP A 258 10.44 -6.07 18.93
N ILE A 259 9.43 -5.45 19.55
CA ILE A 259 9.57 -4.26 20.40
C ILE A 259 10.41 -4.55 21.63
N ALA A 260 10.16 -5.68 22.30
CA ALA A 260 10.91 -6.09 23.48
C ALA A 260 12.40 -6.34 23.15
N ALA A 261 12.70 -6.88 21.96
CA ALA A 261 14.07 -7.07 21.49
C ALA A 261 14.73 -5.75 21.04
N LEU A 262 13.94 -4.77 20.58
CA LEU A 262 14.42 -3.54 19.93
C LEU A 262 13.73 -2.30 20.51
N PRO A 263 14.15 -1.82 21.70
CA PRO A 263 13.57 -0.64 22.34
C PRO A 263 13.61 0.58 21.43
N LEU A 264 12.51 1.34 21.38
CA LEU A 264 12.28 2.36 20.35
C LEU A 264 13.40 3.41 20.24
N ALA A 265 13.80 4.01 21.37
CA ALA A 265 14.77 5.10 21.39
C ALA A 265 16.14 4.62 20.88
N GLU A 266 16.66 3.52 21.45
CA GLU A 266 17.95 2.94 21.06
C GLU A 266 17.95 2.48 19.61
N PHE A 267 16.85 1.87 19.17
CA PHE A 267 16.71 1.36 17.81
C PHE A 267 16.66 2.47 16.77
N VAL A 268 15.90 3.54 17.03
CA VAL A 268 15.80 4.68 16.10
C VAL A 268 17.15 5.38 15.97
N ASP A 269 17.86 5.60 17.08
CA ASP A 269 19.18 6.22 17.04
C ASP A 269 20.21 5.33 16.31
N ALA A 270 20.16 4.02 16.51
CA ALA A 270 20.97 3.09 15.74
C ALA A 270 20.63 3.12 14.24
N ALA A 271 19.33 3.08 13.90
CA ALA A 271 18.87 3.10 12.52
C ALA A 271 19.18 4.42 11.79
N ARG A 272 19.36 5.53 12.50
CA ARG A 272 19.85 6.79 11.90
C ARG A 272 21.31 6.70 11.45
N VAL A 273 22.12 5.91 12.14
CA VAL A 273 23.55 5.72 11.84
C VAL A 273 23.75 4.58 10.84
N ASP A 274 23.11 3.44 11.11
CA ASP A 274 23.36 2.17 10.43
C ASP A 274 22.24 1.79 9.44
N GLY A 275 21.24 2.66 9.21
CA GLY A 275 19.98 2.33 8.52
C GLY A 275 20.09 1.81 7.08
N ASP A 276 21.25 1.96 6.46
CA ASP A 276 21.56 1.39 5.14
C ASP A 276 22.05 -0.07 5.22
N SER A 277 22.49 -0.53 6.40
CA SER A 277 22.98 -1.88 6.68
C SER A 277 22.14 -2.55 7.76
N THR A 278 21.07 -3.24 7.34
CA THR A 278 20.22 -4.02 8.25
C THR A 278 21.00 -5.14 8.96
N ALA A 279 22.06 -5.66 8.34
CA ALA A 279 22.98 -6.63 8.94
C ALA A 279 23.79 -6.02 10.11
N ALA A 280 24.20 -4.75 10.01
CA ALA A 280 24.88 -4.07 11.11
C ALA A 280 23.93 -3.86 12.30
N LEU A 281 22.67 -3.49 12.04
CA LEU A 281 21.64 -3.41 13.07
C LEU A 281 21.41 -4.78 13.74
N ALA A 282 21.29 -5.85 12.95
CA ALA A 282 21.12 -7.21 13.47
C ALA A 282 22.28 -7.62 14.39
N ALA A 283 23.53 -7.32 14.00
CA ALA A 283 24.70 -7.58 14.83
C ALA A 283 24.72 -6.74 16.11
N ARG A 284 24.37 -5.47 16.03
CA ARG A 284 24.36 -4.53 17.16
C ARG A 284 23.36 -4.92 18.25
N PHE A 285 22.15 -5.34 17.84
CA PHE A 285 21.09 -5.75 18.78
C PHE A 285 21.07 -7.25 19.06
N ASN A 286 22.02 -8.02 18.49
CA ASN A 286 22.11 -9.47 18.62
C ASN A 286 20.76 -10.17 18.35
N CYS A 287 20.11 -9.80 17.25
CA CYS A 287 18.79 -10.31 16.88
C CYS A 287 18.77 -10.80 15.43
N LEU A 288 17.77 -11.62 15.10
CA LEU A 288 17.60 -12.13 13.75
C LEU A 288 17.17 -11.01 12.78
N GLN A 289 17.66 -11.07 11.55
CA GLN A 289 17.39 -10.05 10.53
C GLN A 289 15.89 -9.83 10.22
N PRO A 290 15.01 -10.87 10.21
CA PRO A 290 13.57 -10.66 10.13
C PRO A 290 12.99 -9.74 11.21
N THR A 291 13.55 -9.75 12.43
CA THR A 291 13.15 -8.87 13.54
C THR A 291 13.50 -7.42 13.21
N ILE A 292 14.69 -7.18 12.67
CA ILE A 292 15.10 -5.84 12.18
C ILE A 292 14.14 -5.34 11.10
N TYR A 293 13.76 -6.19 10.14
CA TYR A 293 12.87 -5.81 9.05
C TYR A 293 11.49 -5.40 9.55
N ARG A 294 10.89 -6.23 10.41
CA ARG A 294 9.58 -5.93 11.00
C ARG A 294 9.64 -4.66 11.85
N ARG A 295 10.68 -4.49 12.66
CA ARG A 295 10.85 -3.29 13.49
C ARG A 295 10.95 -2.02 12.65
N LEU A 296 11.80 -2.00 11.61
CA LEU A 296 11.92 -0.86 10.68
C LEU A 296 10.59 -0.54 9.99
N ALA A 297 9.84 -1.58 9.61
CA ALA A 297 8.53 -1.43 8.99
C ALA A 297 7.49 -0.85 9.95
N PHE A 298 7.57 -1.12 11.25
CA PHE A 298 6.55 -0.75 12.25
C PHE A 298 6.96 0.44 13.13
N LEU A 299 7.90 1.27 12.65
CA LEU A 299 8.30 2.48 13.36
C LEU A 299 7.23 3.58 13.25
N PRO A 300 7.16 4.50 14.24
CA PRO A 300 6.36 5.71 14.12
C PRO A 300 6.76 6.54 12.88
N PRO A 301 5.80 7.24 12.25
CA PRO A 301 6.07 8.07 11.07
C PRO A 301 7.05 9.22 11.36
N ASP A 302 7.10 9.74 12.59
CA ASP A 302 7.85 10.94 12.96
C ASP A 302 9.30 10.68 13.40
N THR A 303 9.86 9.51 13.06
CA THR A 303 11.23 9.13 13.45
C THR A 303 12.33 9.84 12.66
N GLY A 304 11.99 10.43 11.51
CA GLY A 304 12.95 11.05 10.58
C GLY A 304 13.71 10.03 9.71
N LEU A 305 13.35 8.75 9.79
CA LEU A 305 13.86 7.68 8.93
C LEU A 305 13.04 7.58 7.64
N PRO A 306 13.58 6.99 6.56
CA PRO A 306 12.81 6.75 5.35
C PRO A 306 11.62 5.80 5.62
N GLY A 307 10.57 5.93 4.83
CA GLY A 307 9.45 4.98 4.87
C GLY A 307 9.87 3.60 4.36
N PHE A 308 9.49 2.56 5.12
CA PHE A 308 9.72 1.17 4.76
C PHE A 308 8.41 0.45 4.42
N GLY A 309 8.42 -0.32 3.35
CA GLY A 309 7.42 -1.35 3.06
C GLY A 309 7.92 -2.72 3.47
N LEU A 310 6.99 -3.64 3.72
CA LEU A 310 7.27 -5.00 4.15
C LEU A 310 6.31 -5.96 3.46
N ILE A 311 6.79 -7.12 3.07
CA ILE A 311 5.93 -8.24 2.70
C ILE A 311 6.54 -9.53 3.24
N ALA A 312 5.70 -10.40 3.79
CA ALA A 312 6.09 -11.72 4.25
C ALA A 312 5.23 -12.80 3.59
N CYS A 313 5.83 -13.95 3.27
CA CYS A 313 5.10 -15.09 2.73
C CYS A 313 5.63 -16.41 3.29
N ASP A 314 4.83 -17.46 3.19
CA ASP A 314 5.27 -18.83 3.43
C ASP A 314 5.96 -19.43 2.20
N ALA A 315 6.37 -20.71 2.30
CA ALA A 315 7.01 -21.47 1.23
C ALA A 315 6.14 -21.67 -0.03
N THR A 316 4.81 -21.56 0.09
CA THR A 316 3.88 -21.64 -1.06
C THR A 316 3.75 -20.30 -1.79
N GLY A 317 4.27 -19.22 -1.19
CA GLY A 317 4.10 -17.86 -1.67
C GLY A 317 2.82 -17.20 -1.16
N ALA A 318 2.07 -17.84 -0.26
CA ALA A 318 0.91 -17.25 0.39
C ALA A 318 1.37 -16.10 1.29
N VAL A 319 0.76 -14.93 1.11
CA VAL A 319 1.16 -13.72 1.80
C VAL A 319 0.60 -13.71 3.21
N LEU A 320 1.48 -13.51 4.19
CA LEU A 320 1.18 -13.55 5.63
C LEU A 320 1.08 -12.16 6.25
N LEU A 321 1.81 -11.18 5.71
CA LEU A 321 1.83 -9.81 6.20
C LEU A 321 2.20 -8.85 5.06
N ARG A 322 1.52 -7.71 4.98
CA ARG A 322 1.77 -6.68 3.97
C ARG A 322 1.79 -5.31 4.64
N LYS A 323 2.85 -4.55 4.39
CA LYS A 323 2.90 -3.11 4.63
C LYS A 323 3.24 -2.44 3.30
N PRO A 324 2.27 -1.80 2.64
CA PRO A 324 2.52 -1.13 1.37
C PRO A 324 3.43 0.09 1.56
N LEU A 325 4.16 0.43 0.51
CA LEU A 325 4.90 1.70 0.41
C LEU A 325 4.47 2.40 -0.89
N PRO A 326 4.24 3.72 -0.88
CA PRO A 326 3.88 4.48 -2.07
C PRO A 326 4.80 4.16 -3.27
N GLY A 327 4.19 3.77 -4.39
CA GLY A 327 4.90 3.43 -5.62
C GLY A 327 5.38 2.00 -5.75
N PHE A 328 5.10 1.16 -4.76
CA PHE A 328 5.35 -0.27 -4.84
C PHE A 328 4.05 -1.02 -4.58
N THR A 329 3.42 -1.49 -5.66
CA THR A 329 2.13 -2.17 -5.60
C THR A 329 2.30 -3.62 -5.14
N LEU A 330 1.74 -3.94 -3.98
CA LEU A 330 1.70 -5.31 -3.45
C LEU A 330 0.42 -6.03 -3.89
N PRO A 331 0.49 -7.31 -4.30
CA PRO A 331 -0.71 -8.09 -4.64
C PRO A 331 -1.60 -8.28 -3.41
N ARG A 332 -2.92 -8.12 -3.60
CA ARG A 332 -3.92 -8.41 -2.56
C ARG A 332 -4.23 -9.90 -2.51
N TYR A 333 -4.40 -10.57 -3.65
CA TYR A 333 -4.55 -12.02 -3.72
C TYR A 333 -3.49 -12.62 -4.66
N GLY A 334 -3.21 -13.91 -4.48
CA GLY A 334 -2.18 -14.63 -5.23
C GLY A 334 -0.73 -14.21 -4.93
N ALA A 335 0.18 -14.73 -5.76
CA ALA A 335 1.60 -14.45 -5.65
C ALA A 335 2.01 -13.24 -6.51
N GLY A 336 2.92 -12.42 -5.99
CA GLY A 336 3.50 -11.29 -6.69
C GLY A 336 4.44 -11.70 -7.82
N CYS A 337 5.26 -10.76 -8.29
CA CYS A 337 6.26 -11.04 -9.30
C CYS A 337 7.30 -12.04 -8.81
N GLY A 338 7.51 -13.12 -9.58
CA GLY A 338 8.48 -14.17 -9.25
C GLY A 338 9.94 -13.70 -9.24
N LEU A 339 10.22 -12.50 -9.76
CA LEU A 339 11.55 -11.87 -9.70
C LEU A 339 11.82 -11.13 -8.40
N TRP A 340 10.86 -11.04 -7.48
CA TRP A 340 11.09 -10.45 -6.17
C TRP A 340 12.07 -11.32 -5.35
N PRO A 341 13.07 -10.71 -4.67
CA PRO A 341 13.97 -11.41 -3.77
C PRO A 341 13.24 -12.21 -2.69
N LEU A 342 12.02 -11.78 -2.32
CA LEU A 342 11.11 -12.49 -1.43
C LEU A 342 11.04 -13.99 -1.73
N TYR A 343 10.85 -14.37 -2.99
CA TYR A 343 10.70 -15.77 -3.39
C TYR A 343 12.06 -16.45 -3.58
N GLN A 344 13.06 -15.73 -4.09
CA GLN A 344 14.40 -16.27 -4.32
C GLN A 344 15.11 -16.64 -3.01
N ALA A 345 14.89 -15.87 -1.95
CA ALA A 345 15.49 -16.11 -0.64
C ALA A 345 15.14 -17.48 -0.05
N MET A 346 14.01 -18.08 -0.46
CA MET A 346 13.62 -19.42 -0.04
C MET A 346 14.57 -20.51 -0.55
N SER A 347 15.29 -20.26 -1.64
CA SER A 347 16.29 -21.20 -2.17
C SER A 347 17.56 -21.25 -1.32
N GLN A 348 17.82 -20.21 -0.54
CA GLN A 348 18.98 -20.10 0.36
C GLN A 348 18.56 -19.54 1.73
N PRO A 349 17.90 -20.34 2.58
CA PRO A 349 17.48 -19.89 3.90
C PRO A 349 18.67 -19.36 4.72
N HIS A 350 18.40 -18.31 5.51
CA HIS A 350 19.34 -17.56 6.35
C HIS A 350 20.39 -16.73 5.61
N VAL A 351 20.34 -16.66 4.28
CA VAL A 351 21.21 -15.79 3.48
C VAL A 351 20.37 -14.61 2.98
N PRO A 352 20.63 -13.38 3.45
CA PRO A 352 19.91 -12.21 2.96
C PRO A 352 20.26 -11.92 1.50
N MET A 353 19.23 -11.67 0.69
CA MET A 353 19.35 -11.29 -0.71
C MET A 353 18.97 -9.82 -0.87
N VAL A 354 19.88 -9.03 -1.43
CA VAL A 354 19.66 -7.62 -1.74
C VAL A 354 19.43 -7.47 -3.24
N ALA A 355 18.41 -6.70 -3.64
CA ALA A 355 18.21 -6.31 -5.02
C ALA A 355 17.76 -4.86 -5.15
N LEU A 356 18.10 -4.26 -6.28
CA LEU A 356 17.53 -3.00 -6.73
C LEU A 356 16.40 -3.32 -7.70
N LEU A 357 15.18 -2.91 -7.36
CA LEU A 357 13.96 -3.22 -8.11
C LEU A 357 13.48 -1.99 -8.87
N GLN A 358 13.19 -2.16 -10.16
CA GLN A 358 12.54 -1.15 -10.99
C GLN A 358 11.10 -1.57 -11.28
N THR A 359 10.15 -0.78 -10.78
CA THR A 359 8.72 -1.02 -11.00
C THR A 359 8.30 -0.73 -12.43
N THR A 360 7.03 -1.00 -12.76
CA THR A 360 6.43 -0.71 -14.07
C THR A 360 6.31 0.79 -14.35
N GLU A 361 6.33 1.62 -13.30
CA GLU A 361 6.34 3.08 -13.37
C GLU A 361 7.76 3.66 -13.31
N ALA A 362 8.77 2.84 -13.62
CA ALA A 362 10.19 3.21 -13.58
C ALA A 362 10.72 3.71 -12.22
N ARG A 363 9.98 3.51 -11.13
CA ARG A 363 10.45 3.84 -9.77
C ARG A 363 11.42 2.80 -9.25
N MET A 364 12.42 3.28 -8.52
CA MET A 364 13.50 2.47 -7.96
C MET A 364 13.29 2.19 -6.48
N PHE A 365 13.46 0.92 -6.09
CA PHE A 365 13.37 0.47 -4.71
C PHE A 365 14.56 -0.42 -4.36
N ARG A 366 15.18 -0.20 -3.20
CA ARG A 366 16.11 -1.19 -2.63
C ARG A 366 15.28 -2.17 -1.82
N ALA A 367 15.36 -3.45 -2.16
CA ALA A 367 14.71 -4.54 -1.45
C ALA A 367 15.76 -5.46 -0.84
N GLU A 368 15.46 -5.96 0.36
CA GLU A 368 16.26 -6.95 1.04
C GLU A 368 15.33 -8.04 1.58
N ALA A 369 15.59 -9.30 1.23
CA ALA A 369 14.77 -10.43 1.61
C ALA A 369 15.60 -11.52 2.29
N ILE A 370 14.99 -12.22 3.24
CA ILE A 370 15.61 -13.37 3.87
C ILE A 370 14.53 -14.41 4.19
N ALA A 371 14.83 -15.68 3.90
CA ALA A 371 14.03 -16.80 4.36
C ALA A 371 14.61 -17.38 5.65
N SER A 372 13.77 -17.87 6.55
CA SER A 372 14.21 -18.49 7.80
C SER A 372 13.25 -19.60 8.22
N TYR A 373 13.80 -20.62 8.90
CA TYR A 373 12.97 -21.62 9.56
C TYR A 373 12.26 -20.99 10.75
N LEU A 374 10.95 -21.22 10.86
CA LEU A 374 10.15 -20.78 11.99
C LEU A 374 10.60 -21.47 13.28
N ASP A 375 10.89 -22.76 13.18
CA ASP A 375 11.50 -23.56 14.24
C ASP A 375 12.82 -24.17 13.73
N PRO A 376 13.98 -23.63 14.15
CA PRO A 376 15.28 -24.18 13.81
C PRO A 376 15.48 -25.63 14.30
N ALA A 377 14.83 -26.04 15.39
CA ALA A 377 14.94 -27.41 15.91
C ALA A 377 14.18 -28.42 15.04
N ALA A 378 13.03 -28.02 14.49
CA ALA A 378 12.25 -28.84 13.56
C ALA A 378 12.75 -28.78 12.10
N ALA A 379 13.79 -27.98 11.79
CA ALA A 379 14.27 -27.81 10.43
C ALA A 379 14.72 -29.12 9.73
N ARG A 380 15.11 -30.14 10.52
CA ARG A 380 15.56 -31.44 9.99
C ARG A 380 14.44 -32.46 9.79
N THR A 381 13.25 -32.21 10.31
CA THR A 381 12.11 -33.15 10.27
C THR A 381 10.96 -32.61 9.46
N GLN A 382 10.56 -31.36 9.73
CA GLN A 382 9.46 -30.69 9.04
C GLN A 382 9.74 -29.18 8.98
N PRO A 383 10.65 -28.73 8.09
CA PRO A 383 11.02 -27.33 8.00
C PRO A 383 9.83 -26.47 7.56
N VAL A 384 9.41 -25.53 8.41
CA VAL A 384 8.46 -24.49 8.05
C VAL A 384 9.24 -23.22 7.72
N LEU A 385 9.27 -22.83 6.45
CA LEU A 385 9.96 -21.64 5.98
C LEU A 385 9.02 -20.43 5.87
N ARG A 386 9.53 -19.27 6.28
CA ARG A 386 8.93 -17.97 5.99
C ARG A 386 9.99 -17.06 5.37
N SER A 387 9.59 -16.30 4.36
CA SER A 387 10.41 -15.24 3.78
C SER A 387 9.82 -13.90 4.12
N VAL A 388 10.69 -12.94 4.43
CA VAL A 388 10.33 -11.56 4.70
C VAL A 388 11.19 -10.67 3.81
N MET A 389 10.55 -9.75 3.10
CA MET A 389 11.20 -8.75 2.28
C MET A 389 10.88 -7.35 2.82
N LEU A 390 11.92 -6.62 3.19
CA LEU A 390 11.89 -5.20 3.49
C LEU A 390 12.24 -4.42 2.22
N PHE A 391 11.55 -3.32 1.95
CA PHE A 391 11.88 -2.46 0.82
C PHE A 391 11.67 -0.99 1.13
N ARG A 392 12.44 -0.13 0.49
CA ARG A 392 12.35 1.34 0.61
C ARG A 392 12.61 2.00 -0.73
N SER A 393 12.12 3.22 -0.90
CA SER A 393 12.43 4.02 -2.09
C SER A 393 13.94 4.25 -2.20
N ALA A 394 14.47 4.15 -3.41
CA ALA A 394 15.87 4.44 -3.75
C ALA A 394 15.97 5.72 -4.60
N ALA A 395 15.27 6.78 -4.17
CA ALA A 395 15.33 8.09 -4.82
C ALA A 395 16.78 8.60 -4.91
N GLY A 396 17.17 9.13 -6.07
CA GLY A 396 18.51 9.69 -6.31
C GLY A 396 19.62 8.65 -6.53
N GLY A 397 19.28 7.38 -6.78
CA GLY A 397 20.29 6.34 -7.00
C GLY A 397 21.11 6.07 -5.76
N ALA A 398 20.47 6.09 -4.58
CA ALA A 398 21.07 5.69 -3.30
C ALA A 398 21.87 4.40 -3.51
N ALA A 399 23.19 4.60 -3.61
CA ALA A 399 24.06 3.76 -4.38
C ALA A 399 24.25 2.43 -3.67
N SER A 400 23.73 1.37 -4.28
CA SER A 400 24.30 0.03 -4.10
C SER A 400 25.23 -0.20 -5.30
N PRO A 401 26.46 0.34 -5.29
CA PRO A 401 27.38 0.23 -6.42
C PRO A 401 27.57 -1.26 -6.75
N GLY A 402 27.30 -1.62 -8.01
CA GLY A 402 27.44 -3.00 -8.51
C GLY A 402 26.15 -3.81 -8.64
N LEU A 403 24.99 -3.33 -8.15
CA LEU A 403 23.70 -4.00 -8.39
C LEU A 403 23.00 -3.43 -9.63
N GLN A 404 22.74 -4.30 -10.61
CA GLN A 404 21.91 -3.95 -11.76
C GLN A 404 20.43 -3.96 -11.37
N PRO A 405 19.63 -2.96 -11.79
CA PRO A 405 18.19 -2.96 -11.57
C PRO A 405 17.51 -4.20 -12.16
N VAL A 406 16.71 -4.88 -11.35
CA VAL A 406 15.82 -5.95 -11.81
C VAL A 406 14.46 -5.33 -12.11
N GLU A 407 14.04 -5.48 -13.36
CA GLU A 407 12.73 -5.03 -13.82
C GLU A 407 11.63 -5.94 -13.29
N VAL A 408 10.74 -5.40 -12.46
CA VAL A 408 9.68 -6.15 -11.79
C VAL A 408 8.30 -5.55 -12.07
N GLY A 409 7.26 -6.29 -11.69
CA GLY A 409 5.87 -5.83 -11.72
C GLY A 409 5.09 -6.25 -10.48
N PRO A 410 3.81 -5.89 -10.39
CA PRO A 410 2.95 -6.29 -9.27
C PRO A 410 2.55 -7.78 -9.33
N SER A 411 2.13 -8.26 -10.50
CA SER A 411 1.86 -9.68 -10.80
C SER A 411 1.95 -9.92 -12.31
N CYS A 412 2.02 -11.18 -12.76
CA CYS A 412 2.16 -11.50 -14.20
C CYS A 412 0.98 -10.98 -15.03
N ARG A 413 -0.25 -11.19 -14.54
CA ARG A 413 -1.50 -10.82 -15.20
C ARG A 413 -1.62 -9.35 -15.56
N ILE A 414 -1.15 -8.45 -14.70
CA ILE A 414 -1.27 -7.00 -14.88
C ILE A 414 0.07 -6.30 -15.13
N CYS A 415 1.13 -7.07 -15.40
CA CYS A 415 2.44 -6.50 -15.74
C CYS A 415 2.50 -6.19 -17.25
N PRO A 416 2.72 -4.92 -17.67
CA PRO A 416 2.79 -4.54 -19.08
C PRO A 416 4.09 -4.97 -19.79
N ARG A 417 5.11 -5.46 -19.05
CA ARG A 417 6.41 -5.85 -19.64
C ARG A 417 6.27 -7.08 -20.55
N GLN A 418 6.54 -6.93 -21.85
CA GLN A 418 6.34 -8.03 -22.80
C GLN A 418 7.41 -9.12 -22.70
N ALA A 419 8.70 -8.76 -22.71
CA ALA A 419 9.82 -9.70 -22.73
C ALA A 419 10.30 -10.11 -21.32
N CYS A 420 9.42 -10.68 -20.49
CA CYS A 420 9.77 -11.12 -19.14
C CYS A 420 10.04 -12.64 -19.10
N PRO A 421 11.27 -13.11 -18.77
CA PRO A 421 11.60 -14.53 -18.73
C PRO A 421 10.92 -15.28 -17.58
N ALA A 422 10.48 -14.57 -16.54
CA ALA A 422 9.77 -15.13 -15.38
C ALA A 422 8.24 -15.06 -15.51
N ARG A 423 7.72 -14.76 -16.71
CA ARG A 423 6.29 -14.62 -16.97
C ARG A 423 5.59 -15.99 -16.85
N ARG A 424 4.67 -16.11 -15.90
CA ARG A 424 3.86 -17.33 -15.67
C ARG A 424 2.60 -17.39 -16.53
N GLU A 425 2.03 -16.24 -16.85
CA GLU A 425 0.78 -16.12 -17.61
C GLU A 425 0.80 -14.85 -18.49
N PRO A 426 0.01 -14.81 -19.59
CA PRO A 426 -0.16 -13.62 -20.41
C PRO A 426 -0.67 -12.42 -19.60
N SER A 427 -0.26 -11.23 -20.01
CA SER A 427 -0.76 -9.98 -19.42
C SER A 427 -2.08 -9.60 -20.06
N ILE A 428 -3.05 -9.12 -19.28
CA ILE A 428 -4.26 -8.48 -19.80
C ILE A 428 -4.00 -7.02 -20.22
N MET A 429 -2.84 -6.47 -19.84
CA MET A 429 -2.43 -5.09 -20.14
C MET A 429 -1.56 -4.98 -21.39
N ALA A 430 -1.01 -6.10 -21.86
CA ALA A 430 -0.31 -6.12 -23.14
C ALA A 430 -1.36 -6.42 -24.21
N ASP A 431 -1.50 -5.55 -25.21
CA ASP A 431 -2.26 -5.86 -26.41
C ASP A 431 -1.78 -7.23 -26.94
N ALA A 432 -2.73 -8.12 -27.17
CA ALA A 432 -2.51 -9.53 -27.52
C ALA A 432 -1.61 -9.75 -28.74
#